data_AF-A0A813TCE5-F1
#
_entry.id   AF-A0A813TCE5-F1
#
_cell.length_a   1.000
_cell.length_b   1.000
_cell.length_c   1.000
_cell.angle_alpha   90.00
_cell.angle_beta   90.00
_cell.angle_gamma   90.00
#
_symmetry.space_group_name_H-M   'P 1'
#
loop_
_entity.id
_entity.type
_entity.pdbx_description
1 polymer ?
#
loop_
_entity_poly.entity_id
_entity_poly.type
_entity_poly.pdbx_seq_one_letter_code
_entity_poly.pdbx_strand_id
1 'polypeptide(L)' 'MSSVSTKKKLVEQLRQEASIDRQKVSTVCKDIIKFCQDHESADVLVRGWSNQKENPFKEKAGCLIL' A
#
# COMPACT_ATOMS: atom_id res chain seq x y z
N MET A 1 -18.31 -4.78 35.25
CA MET A 1 -19.24 -4.91 34.10
C MET A 1 -19.70 -6.36 34.01
N SER A 2 -21.01 -6.61 33.87
CA SER A 2 -21.57 -7.97 33.83
C SER A 2 -21.13 -8.72 32.56
N SER A 3 -20.80 -10.01 32.67
CA SER A 3 -20.42 -10.86 31.54
C SER A 3 -21.45 -10.85 30.40
N VAL A 4 -22.73 -10.69 30.74
CA VAL A 4 -23.83 -10.58 29.77
C VAL A 4 -23.77 -9.27 28.99
N SER A 5 -23.46 -8.15 29.65
CA SER A 5 -23.33 -6.85 28.97
C SER A 5 -22.17 -6.82 27.97
N THR A 6 -21.05 -7.47 28.30
CA THR A 6 -19.90 -7.59 27.39
C THR A 6 -20.24 -8.43 26.16
N LYS A 7 -20.95 -9.56 26.35
CA LYS A 7 -21.39 -10.41 25.23
C LYS A 7 -22.38 -9.70 24.30
N LYS A 8 -23.29 -8.88 24.85
CA LYS A 8 -24.21 -8.07 24.03
C LYS A 8 -23.45 -7.09 23.14
N LYS A 9 -22.48 -6.34 23.68
CA LYS A 9 -21.64 -5.44 22.91
C LYS A 9 -20.86 -6.16 21.81
N LEU A 10 -20.32 -7.35 22.10
CA LEU A 10 -19.62 -8.16 21.10
C LEU A 10 -20.55 -8.59 19.95
N VAL A 11 -21.79 -9.00 20.26
CA VAL A 11 -22.77 -9.36 19.23
C VAL A 11 -23.12 -8.15 18.35
N GLU A 12 -23.28 -6.97 18.95
CA GLU A 12 -23.52 -5.74 18.19
C GLU A 12 -22.34 -5.41 17.25
N GLN A 13 -21.10 -5.54 17.73
CA GLN A 13 -19.90 -5.38 16.92
C GLN A 13 -19.86 -6.37 15.74
N LEU A 14 -20.11 -7.66 16.00
CA LEU A 14 -20.10 -8.69 14.96
C LEU A 14 -21.20 -8.47 13.91
N ARG A 15 -22.36 -7.96 14.31
CA ARG A 15 -23.44 -7.60 13.37
C ARG A 15 -23.01 -6.47 12.44
N GLN A 16 -22.30 -5.46 12.95
CA GLN A 16 -21.74 -4.40 12.12
C GLN A 16 -20.71 -4.94 11.13
N GLU A 17 -19.76 -5.77 11.58
CA GLU A 17 -18.74 -6.36 10.71
C GLU A 17 -19.32 -7.33 9.64
N ALA A 18 -20.39 -8.04 9.99
CA ALA A 18 -21.11 -8.90 9.06
C ALA A 18 -21.82 -8.09 7.97
N SER A 19 -22.32 -6.89 8.31
CA SER A 19 -23.04 -6.00 7.38
C SER A 19 -22.15 -5.25 6.38
N ILE A 20 -20.83 -5.43 6.44
CA ILE A 20 -19.90 -4.83 5.48
C ILE A 20 -20.02 -5.54 4.12
N ASP A 21 -20.37 -4.78 3.10
CA ASP A 21 -20.37 -5.24 1.71
C ASP A 21 -18.95 -5.57 1.24
N ARG A 22 -18.77 -6.78 0.71
CA ARG A 22 -17.47 -7.28 0.23
C ARG A 22 -17.47 -7.41 -1.28
N GLN A 23 -16.36 -7.04 -1.90
CA GLN A 23 -16.12 -7.30 -3.32
C GLN A 23 -15.45 -8.66 -3.53
N LYS A 24 -15.61 -9.23 -4.73
CA LYS A 24 -14.92 -10.47 -5.10
C LYS A 24 -13.41 -10.22 -5.09
N VAL A 25 -12.66 -11.13 -4.47
CA VAL A 25 -11.19 -11.08 -4.44
C VAL A 25 -10.61 -10.97 -5.85
N SER A 26 -11.18 -11.70 -6.82
CA SER A 26 -10.72 -11.63 -8.21
C SER A 26 -10.89 -10.25 -8.86
N THR A 27 -11.89 -9.46 -8.45
CA THR A 27 -12.06 -8.07 -8.92
C THR A 27 -11.01 -7.17 -8.27
N VAL A 28 -10.91 -7.24 -6.94
CA VAL A 28 -9.95 -6.42 -6.18
C VAL A 28 -8.51 -6.68 -6.62
N CYS A 29 -8.15 -7.94 -6.88
CA CYS A 29 -6.82 -8.26 -7.42
C CYS A 29 -6.55 -7.58 -8.77
N LYS A 30 -7.54 -7.53 -9.67
CA LYS A 30 -7.39 -6.83 -10.96
C LYS A 30 -7.19 -5.33 -10.76
N ASP A 31 -7.93 -4.73 -9.83
CA ASP A 31 -7.83 -3.31 -9.53
C ASP A 31 -6.44 -2.96 -8.96
N ILE A 32 -5.92 -3.80 -8.05
CA ILE A 32 -4.56 -3.66 -7.50
C ILE A 32 -3.51 -3.80 -8.61
N ILE A 33 -3.62 -4.84 -9.46
CA ILE A 33 -2.69 -5.04 -10.58
C ILE A 33 -2.69 -3.83 -11.50
N LYS A 34 -3.88 -3.34 -11.86
CA LYS A 34 -4.03 -2.16 -12.72
C LYS A 34 -3.37 -0.94 -12.08
N PHE A 35 -3.63 -0.70 -10.80
CA PHE A 35 -3.01 0.41 -10.07
C PHE A 35 -1.47 0.34 -10.12
N CYS A 36 -0.89 -0.84 -9.88
CA CYS A 36 0.55 -1.02 -9.97
C CYS A 36 1.07 -0.75 -11.39
N GLN A 37 0.39 -1.24 -12.43
CA GLN A 37 0.79 -1.03 -13.83
C GLN A 37 0.72 0.46 -14.22
N ASP A 38 -0.34 1.15 -13.81
CA ASP A 38 -0.54 2.57 -14.11
C ASP A 38 0.54 3.47 -13.47
N HIS A 39 1.14 3.04 -12.35
CA HIS A 39 2.18 3.79 -11.62
C HIS A 39 3.59 3.25 -11.81
N GLU A 40 3.76 2.11 -12.48
CA GLU A 40 5.05 1.43 -12.65
C GLU A 40 6.10 2.34 -13.30
N SER A 41 5.71 3.16 -14.28
CA SER A 41 6.63 4.06 -14.99
C SER A 41 7.20 5.18 -14.11
N ALA A 42 6.48 5.56 -13.05
CA ALA A 42 6.90 6.60 -12.12
C ALA A 42 7.68 6.03 -10.91
N ASP A 43 7.65 4.71 -10.72
CA ASP A 43 8.35 4.04 -9.63
C ASP A 43 9.84 3.93 -9.96
N VAL A 44 10.63 4.82 -9.37
CA VAL A 44 12.09 4.87 -9.51
C VAL A 44 12.81 3.65 -8.95
N LEU A 45 12.18 2.84 -8.09
CA LEU A 45 12.76 1.61 -7.57
C LEU A 45 12.55 0.44 -8.53
N VAL A 46 11.48 0.48 -9.33
CA VAL A 46 11.18 -0.56 -10.33
C VAL A 46 11.84 -0.25 -11.67
N ARG A 47 11.68 0.99 -12.17
CA ARG A 47 12.20 1.41 -13.49
C ARG A 47 13.56 2.09 -13.45
N GLY A 48 14.04 2.43 -12.25
CA GLY A 48 15.24 3.25 -12.10
C GLY A 48 14.97 4.73 -12.34
N TRP A 49 15.99 5.55 -12.13
CA TRP A 49 15.93 6.98 -12.41
C TRP A 49 16.06 7.22 -13.91
N SER A 50 15.15 8.01 -14.49
CA SER A 50 15.23 8.42 -15.90
C SER A 50 16.51 9.20 -16.19
N ASN A 51 17.00 9.96 -15.21
CA ASN A 51 18.28 10.62 -15.26
C ASN A 51 19.04 10.39 -13.95
N GLN A 52 20.31 9.98 -14.04
CA GLN A 52 21.16 9.77 -12.87
C GLN A 52 21.29 11.03 -11.99
N LYS A 53 21.11 12.24 -12.55
CA LYS A 53 21.13 13.51 -11.79
C LYS A 53 19.91 13.73 -10.90
N GLU A 54 18.79 13.05 -11.17
CA GLU A 54 17.57 13.13 -10.34
C GLU A 54 17.71 12.27 -9.08
N ASN A 55 18.59 11.27 -9.10
CA ASN A 55 18.89 10.45 -7.93
C ASN A 55 19.61 11.29 -6.85
N PRO A 56 18.95 11.60 -5.71
CA PRO A 56 19.56 12.39 -4.64
C PRO A 56 20.71 11.65 -3.94
N PHE A 57 20.80 10.32 -4.13
CA PHE A 57 21.85 9.46 -3.59
C PHE A 57 22.95 9.14 -4.61
N LYS A 58 22.97 9.81 -5.77
CA LYS A 58 24.07 9.66 -6.71
C LYS A 58 25.37 10.08 -6.03
N GLU A 59 26.40 9.22 -6.10
CA GLU A 59 27.75 9.61 -5.72
C GLU A 59 28.17 10.88 -6.47
N LYS A 60 28.50 11.93 -5.71
CA LYS A 60 29.20 13.09 -6.26
C LYS A 60 30.60 12.59 -6.62
N ALA A 61 31.08 12.89 -7.84
CA ALA A 61 32.44 12.56 -8.24
C ALA A 61 33.40 13.00 -7.13
N GLY A 62 34.11 12.02 -6.56
CA GLY A 62 35.03 12.24 -5.45
C GLY A 62 36.06 13.30 -5.80
N CYS A 63 36.50 14.06 -4.80
CA CYS A 63 37.62 14.99 -4.91
C CYS A 63 38.80 14.28 -5.61
N LEU A 64 39.17 14.74 -6.81
CA LEU A 64 40.49 14.46 -7.35
C LEU A 64 41.47 15.24 -6.47
N ILE A 65 42.09 14.57 -5.51
CA ILE A 65 43.26 15.11 -4.83
C ILE A 65 44.33 15.27 -5.92
N LEU A 66 44.56 16.52 -6.33
CA LEU A 66 45.69 16.94 -7.17
C LEU A 66 46.91 17.18 -6.28
#